data_AF-A0ABD5LQR8-F1
#
_entry.id   AF-A0ABD5LQR8-F1
#
_cell.length_a   1.000
_cell.length_b   1.000
_cell.length_c   1.000
_cell.angle_alpha   90.00
_cell.angle_beta   90.00
_cell.angle_gamma   90.00
#
_symmetry.space_group_name_H-M   'P 1'
#
loop_
_entity.id
_entity.type
_entity.pdbx_description
1 polymer ?
#
loop_
_entity_poly.entity_id
_entity_poly.type
_entity_poly.pdbx_seq_one_letter_code
_entity_poly.pdbx_strand_id
1 'polypeptide(L)'
;MNALDSQLRFGQIMAHAQSLREHNQQQQAVEYLFTHIPPEQKIESYLLLAQWAEEDDQLNQALNYYHTVLNLAPNNETALLGATEISLAQHQIDQARYYLAQIEQLSPEKFNHYSLRRLANAEKNGGNIDKAKHYFIYLARQVDKEPDSADGLILRDIGRFYRDSQQVQSAHHYYQQAMLKEGITHTLPKTILNTPHLCATTQMIIGYHVVYVMMQVPFIVNKSGVLP
;
A
#
# COMPACT_ATOMS: atom_id res chain seq x y z
N MET A 1 21.10 -5.46 -27.54
CA MET A 1 20.38 -4.25 -27.06
C MET A 1 20.83 -4.00 -25.64
N ASN A 2 21.15 -2.75 -25.28
CA ASN A 2 21.66 -2.42 -23.94
C ASN A 2 20.53 -2.41 -22.91
N ALA A 3 20.80 -2.80 -21.66
CA ALA A 3 19.82 -2.83 -20.58
C ALA A 3 19.16 -1.46 -20.33
N LEU A 4 19.94 -0.37 -20.49
CA LEU A 4 19.47 1.01 -20.39
C LEU A 4 18.39 1.33 -21.44
N ASP A 5 18.57 0.85 -22.67
CA ASP A 5 17.61 1.08 -23.75
C ASP A 5 16.30 0.32 -23.51
N SER A 6 16.34 -0.84 -22.83
CA SER A 6 15.12 -1.56 -22.44
C SER A 6 14.37 -0.82 -21.34
N GLN A 7 15.07 -0.36 -20.30
CA GLN A 7 14.48 0.43 -19.22
C GLN A 7 13.84 1.74 -19.71
N LEU A 8 14.51 2.47 -20.60
CA LEU A 8 13.97 3.71 -21.16
C LEU A 8 12.68 3.45 -21.96
N ARG A 9 12.69 2.40 -22.80
CA ARG A 9 11.51 2.00 -23.57
C ARG A 9 10.36 1.58 -22.67
N PHE A 10 10.63 0.81 -21.62
CA PHE A 10 9.61 0.46 -20.64
C PHE A 10 8.99 1.72 -20.00
N GLY A 11 9.82 2.69 -19.59
CA GLY A 11 9.33 3.96 -19.05
C GLY A 11 8.41 4.73 -20.02
N GLN A 12 8.74 4.75 -21.32
CA GLN A 12 7.89 5.37 -22.35
C GLN A 12 6.55 4.65 -22.52
N ILE A 13 6.56 3.31 -22.51
CA ILE A 13 5.35 2.50 -22.59
C ILE A 13 4.45 2.77 -21.38
N MET A 14 5.02 2.82 -20.17
CA MET A 14 4.26 3.13 -18.94
C MET A 14 3.66 4.54 -19.00
N ALA A 15 4.44 5.54 -19.40
CA ALA A 15 3.97 6.92 -19.48
C ALA A 15 2.81 7.07 -20.48
N HIS A 16 2.87 6.38 -21.62
CA HIS A 16 1.79 6.40 -22.60
C HIS A 16 0.53 5.72 -22.07
N ALA A 17 0.66 4.53 -21.48
CA ALA A 17 -0.47 3.82 -20.87
C ALA A 17 -1.14 4.64 -19.76
N GLN A 18 -0.34 5.28 -18.90
CA GLN A 18 -0.84 6.17 -17.85
C GLN A 18 -1.59 7.37 -18.45
N SER A 19 -1.05 8.01 -19.50
CA SER A 19 -1.73 9.09 -20.20
C SER A 19 -3.08 8.66 -20.77
N LEU A 20 -3.18 7.45 -21.36
CA LEU A 20 -4.46 6.92 -21.84
C LEU A 20 -5.47 6.77 -20.69
N ARG A 21 -5.03 6.25 -19.54
CA ARG A 21 -5.87 6.12 -18.33
C ARG A 21 -6.36 7.48 -17.81
N GLU A 22 -5.49 8.49 -17.76
CA GLU A 22 -5.85 9.87 -17.37
C GLU A 22 -6.89 10.51 -18.29
N HIS A 23 -6.96 10.07 -19.55
CA HIS A 23 -7.98 10.49 -20.52
C HIS A 23 -9.22 9.57 -20.53
N ASN A 24 -9.42 8.75 -19.50
CA ASN A 24 -10.52 7.79 -19.35
C ASN A 24 -10.52 6.67 -20.41
N GLN A 25 -9.38 6.41 -21.07
CA GLN A 25 -9.23 5.35 -22.08
C GLN A 25 -8.65 4.08 -21.46
N GLN A 26 -9.26 3.60 -20.36
CA GLN A 26 -8.71 2.52 -19.53
C GLN A 26 -8.47 1.22 -20.31
N GLN A 27 -9.42 0.83 -21.16
CA GLN A 27 -9.27 -0.38 -21.99
C GLN A 27 -8.10 -0.25 -22.98
N GLN A 28 -7.93 0.93 -23.59
CA GLN A 28 -6.83 1.18 -24.52
C GLN A 28 -5.48 1.20 -23.80
N ALA A 29 -5.42 1.73 -22.58
CA ALA A 29 -4.22 1.69 -21.76
C ALA A 29 -3.77 0.25 -21.50
N VAL A 30 -4.71 -0.62 -21.09
CA VAL A 30 -4.45 -2.03 -20.82
C VAL A 30 -4.04 -2.79 -22.09
N GLU A 31 -4.74 -2.57 -23.21
CA GLU A 31 -4.41 -3.18 -24.50
C GLU A 31 -3.03 -2.75 -25.01
N TYR A 32 -2.72 -1.46 -24.90
CA TYR A 32 -1.42 -0.92 -25.24
C TYR A 32 -0.31 -1.57 -24.41
N LEU A 33 -0.52 -1.70 -23.09
CA LEU A 33 0.39 -2.43 -22.23
C LEU A 33 0.60 -3.86 -22.73
N PHE A 34 -0.45 -4.64 -22.91
CA PHE A 34 -0.30 -6.03 -23.38
C PHE A 34 0.41 -6.17 -24.73
N THR A 35 0.26 -5.17 -25.60
CA THR A 35 0.88 -5.17 -26.93
C THR A 35 2.37 -4.83 -26.87
N HIS A 36 2.78 -3.97 -25.92
CA HIS A 36 4.11 -3.37 -25.92
C HIS A 36 5.01 -3.79 -24.75
N ILE A 37 4.49 -4.46 -23.71
CA ILE A 37 5.29 -4.91 -22.55
C ILE A 37 6.46 -5.80 -23.00
N PRO A 38 7.72 -5.45 -22.64
CA PRO A 38 8.87 -6.32 -22.84
C PRO A 38 8.74 -7.62 -22.00
N PRO A 39 9.16 -8.79 -22.52
CA PRO A 39 9.10 -10.06 -21.79
C PRO A 39 9.75 -10.00 -20.40
N GLU A 40 10.87 -9.28 -20.28
CA GLU A 40 11.62 -9.08 -19.04
C GLU A 40 10.89 -8.22 -17.99
N GLN A 41 9.87 -7.45 -18.38
CA GLN A 41 9.09 -6.54 -17.51
C GLN A 41 7.66 -7.04 -17.24
N LYS A 42 7.40 -8.30 -17.56
CA LYS A 42 6.07 -8.89 -17.45
C LYS A 42 5.54 -8.87 -16.02
N ILE A 43 6.39 -9.18 -15.04
CA ILE A 43 6.01 -9.21 -13.61
C ILE A 43 5.59 -7.80 -13.15
N GLU A 44 6.43 -6.80 -13.38
CA GLU A 44 6.19 -5.41 -12.97
C GLU A 44 4.92 -4.86 -13.62
N SER A 45 4.68 -5.20 -14.88
CA SER A 45 3.51 -4.76 -15.61
C SER A 45 2.21 -5.36 -15.07
N TYR A 46 2.21 -6.66 -14.72
CA TYR A 46 1.04 -7.27 -14.10
C TYR A 46 0.79 -6.76 -12.68
N LEU A 47 1.84 -6.45 -11.91
CA LEU A 47 1.68 -5.80 -10.61
C LEU A 47 1.04 -4.41 -10.75
N LEU A 48 1.46 -3.63 -11.75
CA LEU A 48 0.85 -2.32 -12.05
C LEU A 48 -0.63 -2.47 -12.46
N LEU A 49 -0.93 -3.43 -13.34
CA LEU A 49 -2.30 -3.71 -13.76
C LEU A 49 -3.18 -4.18 -12.58
N ALA A 50 -2.63 -4.96 -11.66
CA ALA A 50 -3.31 -5.37 -10.43
C ALA A 50 -3.64 -4.14 -9.57
N GLN A 51 -2.68 -3.25 -9.37
CA GLN A 51 -2.89 -1.99 -8.66
C GLN A 51 -3.97 -1.14 -9.33
N TRP A 52 -3.93 -0.96 -10.65
CA TRP A 52 -4.97 -0.20 -11.35
C TRP A 52 -6.36 -0.82 -11.21
N ALA A 53 -6.45 -2.15 -11.24
CA ALA A 53 -7.71 -2.85 -11.04
C ALA A 53 -8.22 -2.68 -9.60
N GLU A 54 -7.37 -2.74 -8.58
CA GLU A 54 -7.76 -2.36 -7.21
C GLU A 54 -8.20 -0.90 -7.15
N GLU A 55 -7.54 -0.03 -7.93
CA GLU A 55 -7.87 1.38 -7.96
C GLU A 55 -9.27 1.68 -8.52
N ASP A 56 -9.70 0.84 -9.45
CA ASP A 56 -11.01 0.91 -10.09
C ASP A 56 -12.06 0.00 -9.41
N ASP A 57 -11.76 -0.50 -8.20
CA ASP A 57 -12.58 -1.45 -7.41
C ASP A 57 -12.89 -2.78 -8.15
N GLN A 58 -12.08 -3.14 -9.14
CA GLN A 58 -12.17 -4.38 -9.92
C GLN A 58 -11.41 -5.53 -9.24
N LEU A 59 -11.81 -5.90 -8.03
CA LEU A 59 -11.09 -6.86 -7.18
C LEU A 59 -10.82 -8.22 -7.85
N ASN A 60 -11.79 -8.76 -8.60
CA ASN A 60 -11.61 -10.03 -9.31
C ASN A 60 -10.54 -9.93 -10.40
N GLN A 61 -10.48 -8.78 -11.10
CA GLN A 61 -9.48 -8.54 -12.13
C GLN A 61 -8.09 -8.36 -11.50
N ALA A 62 -7.99 -7.61 -10.40
CA ALA A 62 -6.75 -7.48 -9.64
C ALA A 62 -6.22 -8.83 -9.17
N LEU A 63 -7.09 -9.69 -8.61
CA LEU A 63 -6.72 -11.04 -8.18
C LEU A 63 -6.18 -11.90 -9.33
N ASN A 64 -6.81 -11.83 -10.52
CA ASN A 64 -6.32 -12.54 -11.70
C ASN A 64 -4.92 -12.08 -12.13
N TYR A 65 -4.64 -10.77 -12.04
CA TYR A 65 -3.32 -10.23 -12.32
C TYR A 65 -2.29 -10.69 -11.29
N TYR A 66 -2.64 -10.70 -9.99
CA TYR A 66 -1.77 -11.28 -8.97
C TYR A 66 -1.51 -12.77 -9.18
N HIS A 67 -2.52 -13.57 -9.53
CA HIS A 67 -2.31 -14.98 -9.88
C HIS A 67 -1.37 -15.14 -11.08
N THR A 68 -1.48 -14.27 -12.07
CA THR A 68 -0.55 -14.26 -13.21
C THR A 68 0.89 -14.00 -12.76
N VAL A 69 1.09 -13.05 -11.83
CA VAL A 69 2.41 -12.81 -11.22
C VAL A 69 2.88 -14.03 -10.44
N LEU A 70 2.04 -14.64 -9.61
CA LEU A 70 2.40 -15.80 -8.79
C LEU A 70 2.72 -17.04 -9.63
N ASN A 71 2.12 -17.20 -10.82
CA ASN A 71 2.49 -18.25 -11.76
C ASN A 71 3.89 -18.05 -12.35
N LEU A 72 4.34 -16.79 -12.52
CA LEU A 72 5.67 -16.45 -13.03
C LEU A 72 6.74 -16.40 -11.92
N ALA A 73 6.36 -15.94 -10.74
CA ALA A 73 7.19 -15.76 -9.57
C ALA A 73 6.40 -16.13 -8.30
N PRO A 74 6.38 -17.43 -7.91
CA PRO A 74 5.57 -17.92 -6.79
C PRO A 74 5.85 -17.26 -5.43
N ASN A 75 7.05 -16.72 -5.27
CA ASN A 75 7.52 -16.08 -4.05
C ASN A 75 7.48 -14.53 -4.14
N ASN A 76 6.72 -13.97 -5.08
CA ASN A 76 6.59 -12.52 -5.21
C ASN A 76 5.80 -11.94 -4.03
N GLU A 77 6.50 -11.22 -3.15
CA GLU A 77 5.96 -10.59 -1.94
C GLU A 77 4.71 -9.75 -2.23
N THR A 78 4.79 -8.82 -3.19
CA THR A 78 3.71 -7.89 -3.52
C THR A 78 2.45 -8.63 -3.97
N ALA A 79 2.61 -9.65 -4.83
CA ALA A 79 1.49 -10.42 -5.34
C ALA A 79 0.85 -11.31 -4.26
N LEU A 80 1.66 -11.91 -3.37
CA LEU A 80 1.13 -12.67 -2.24
C LEU A 80 0.34 -11.76 -1.29
N LEU A 81 0.86 -10.59 -0.95
CA LEU A 81 0.16 -9.62 -0.09
C LEU A 81 -1.14 -9.13 -0.75
N GLY A 82 -1.10 -8.76 -2.04
CA GLY A 82 -2.28 -8.33 -2.79
C GLY A 82 -3.36 -9.41 -2.87
N ALA A 83 -2.99 -10.64 -3.23
CA ALA A 83 -3.92 -11.76 -3.25
C ALA A 83 -4.51 -12.07 -1.86
N THR A 84 -3.70 -11.97 -0.80
CA THR A 84 -4.17 -12.11 0.60
C THR A 84 -5.23 -11.08 0.94
N GLU A 85 -4.95 -9.80 0.68
CA GLU A 85 -5.84 -8.70 1.03
C GLU A 85 -7.17 -8.76 0.27
N ILE A 86 -7.14 -9.11 -1.02
CA ILE A 86 -8.35 -9.29 -1.82
C ILE A 86 -9.16 -10.49 -1.30
N SER A 87 -8.52 -11.64 -1.03
CA SER A 87 -9.23 -12.79 -0.46
C SER A 87 -9.87 -12.46 0.89
N LEU A 88 -9.21 -11.67 1.75
CA LEU A 88 -9.81 -11.19 3.00
C LEU A 88 -11.02 -10.27 2.76
N ALA A 89 -10.92 -9.34 1.80
CA ALA A 89 -12.02 -8.44 1.44
C ALA A 89 -13.23 -9.20 0.90
N GLN A 90 -13.00 -10.32 0.19
CA GLN A 90 -14.04 -11.21 -0.32
C GLN A 90 -14.49 -12.28 0.68
N HIS A 91 -14.04 -12.20 1.94
CA HIS A 91 -14.34 -13.18 3.00
C HIS A 91 -13.87 -14.63 2.72
N GLN A 92 -12.91 -14.80 1.82
CA GLN A 92 -12.26 -16.07 1.49
C GLN A 92 -11.09 -16.35 2.44
N ILE A 93 -11.41 -16.62 3.71
CA ILE A 93 -10.40 -16.70 4.79
C ILE A 93 -9.39 -17.82 4.57
N ASP A 94 -9.81 -18.99 4.08
CA ASP A 94 -8.89 -20.12 3.86
C ASP A 94 -7.85 -19.81 2.77
N GLN A 95 -8.26 -19.10 1.72
CA GLN A 95 -7.37 -18.69 0.64
C GLN A 95 -6.39 -17.60 1.12
N ALA A 96 -6.86 -16.65 1.93
CA ALA A 96 -5.97 -15.67 2.56
C ALA A 96 -4.93 -16.35 3.46
N ARG A 97 -5.34 -17.34 4.27
CA ARG A 97 -4.43 -18.11 5.14
C ARG A 97 -3.40 -18.91 4.35
N TYR A 98 -3.78 -19.44 3.19
CA TYR A 98 -2.85 -20.09 2.28
C TYR A 98 -1.73 -19.12 1.84
N TYR A 99 -2.07 -17.92 1.38
CA TYR A 99 -1.07 -16.94 0.97
C TYR A 99 -0.20 -16.43 2.12
N LEU A 100 -0.79 -16.19 3.30
CA LEU A 100 -0.05 -15.83 4.53
C LEU A 100 0.99 -16.89 4.90
N ALA A 101 0.66 -18.17 4.75
CA ALA A 101 1.60 -19.26 5.00
C ALA A 101 2.79 -19.26 4.00
N GLN A 102 2.58 -18.82 2.76
CA GLN A 102 3.65 -18.65 1.79
C GLN A 102 4.53 -17.43 2.12
N ILE A 103 3.92 -16.31 2.54
CA ILE A 103 4.65 -15.10 2.94
C ILE A 103 5.60 -15.38 4.11
N GLU A 104 5.19 -16.20 5.08
CA GLU A 104 6.03 -16.61 6.20
C GLU A 104 7.39 -17.20 5.76
N GLN A 105 7.44 -17.86 4.60
CA GLN A 105 8.67 -18.46 4.07
C GLN A 105 9.65 -17.44 3.48
N LEU A 106 9.24 -16.18 3.31
CA LEU A 106 10.03 -15.13 2.64
C LEU A 106 10.89 -14.29 3.59
N SER A 107 11.02 -14.69 4.86
CA SER A 107 11.66 -13.88 5.92
C SER A 107 11.05 -12.48 6.05
N PRO A 108 9.77 -12.36 6.48
CA PRO A 108 9.05 -11.09 6.50
C PRO A 108 9.74 -9.94 7.23
N GLU A 109 10.64 -10.22 8.16
CA GLU A 109 11.45 -9.22 8.87
C GLU A 109 12.40 -8.42 7.96
N LYS A 110 12.64 -8.90 6.72
CA LYS A 110 13.41 -8.18 5.70
C LYS A 110 12.55 -7.30 4.80
N PHE A 111 11.23 -7.37 4.93
CA PHE A 111 10.32 -6.54 4.14
C PHE A 111 10.47 -5.08 4.55
N ASN A 112 10.14 -4.19 3.62
CA ASN A 112 10.05 -2.77 3.94
C ASN A 112 8.88 -2.49 4.90
N HIS A 113 8.85 -1.29 5.49
CA HIS A 113 7.84 -0.92 6.48
C HIS A 113 6.39 -0.99 5.95
N TYR A 114 6.18 -0.68 4.66
CA TYR A 114 4.86 -0.72 4.06
C TYR A 114 4.33 -2.15 3.93
N SER A 115 5.14 -3.07 3.45
CA SER A 115 4.81 -4.49 3.35
C SER A 115 4.63 -5.14 4.72
N LEU A 116 5.47 -4.80 5.72
CA LEU A 116 5.28 -5.25 7.10
C LEU A 116 3.95 -4.76 7.69
N ARG A 117 3.57 -3.51 7.44
CA ARG A 117 2.26 -2.95 7.85
C ARG A 117 1.11 -3.73 7.21
N ARG A 118 1.20 -4.01 5.91
CA ARG A 118 0.20 -4.82 5.17
C ARG A 118 0.08 -6.22 5.75
N LEU A 119 1.20 -6.91 5.94
CA LEU A 119 1.24 -8.24 6.53
C LEU A 119 0.63 -8.28 7.93
N ALA A 120 1.00 -7.35 8.81
CA ALA A 120 0.46 -7.30 10.17
C ALA A 120 -1.07 -7.12 10.19
N ASN A 121 -1.60 -6.27 9.30
CA ASN A 121 -3.05 -6.10 9.13
C ASN A 121 -3.72 -7.36 8.55
N ALA A 122 -3.09 -7.99 7.56
CA ALA A 122 -3.61 -9.21 6.94
C ALA A 122 -3.65 -10.38 7.93
N GLU A 123 -2.60 -10.58 8.74
CA GLU A 123 -2.58 -11.58 9.81
C GLU A 123 -3.69 -11.33 10.83
N LYS A 124 -3.92 -10.07 11.23
CA LYS A 124 -5.02 -9.70 12.14
C LYS A 124 -6.38 -10.08 11.56
N ASN A 125 -6.62 -9.70 10.31
CA ASN A 125 -7.89 -9.94 9.61
C ASN A 125 -8.10 -11.44 9.29
N GLY A 126 -7.04 -12.20 9.08
CA GLY A 126 -7.06 -13.66 8.93
C GLY A 126 -7.25 -14.43 10.24
N GLY A 127 -7.22 -13.72 11.38
CA GLY A 127 -7.44 -14.25 12.73
C GLY A 127 -6.17 -14.65 13.50
N ASN A 128 -4.99 -14.43 12.93
CA ASN A 128 -3.70 -14.75 13.54
C ASN A 128 -3.19 -13.58 14.40
N ILE A 129 -3.90 -13.32 15.51
CA ILE A 129 -3.66 -12.15 16.37
C ILE A 129 -2.23 -12.12 16.93
N ASP A 130 -1.64 -13.27 17.27
CA ASP A 130 -0.26 -13.33 17.79
C ASP A 130 0.79 -12.91 16.75
N LYS A 131 0.61 -13.33 15.49
CA LYS A 131 1.48 -12.91 14.38
C LYS A 131 1.32 -11.44 14.07
N ALA A 132 0.08 -10.95 14.01
CA ALA A 132 -0.18 -9.52 13.84
C ALA A 132 0.51 -8.69 14.92
N LYS A 133 0.41 -9.12 16.18
CA LYS A 133 1.10 -8.50 17.33
C LYS A 133 2.62 -8.54 17.16
N HIS A 134 3.17 -9.67 16.75
CA HIS A 134 4.60 -9.81 16.49
C HIS A 134 5.08 -8.78 15.46
N TYR A 135 4.44 -8.73 14.28
CA TYR A 135 4.84 -7.83 13.20
C TYR A 135 4.62 -6.36 13.54
N PHE A 136 3.54 -5.99 14.23
CA PHE A 136 3.35 -4.59 14.67
C PHE A 136 4.39 -4.15 15.69
N ILE A 137 4.75 -5.00 16.65
CA ILE A 137 5.82 -4.69 17.61
C ILE A 137 7.18 -4.59 16.90
N TYR A 138 7.45 -5.48 15.95
CA TYR A 138 8.67 -5.43 15.15
C TYR A 138 8.74 -4.12 14.35
N LEU A 139 7.66 -3.78 13.63
CA LEU A 139 7.55 -2.56 12.84
C LEU A 139 7.71 -1.31 13.69
N ALA A 140 7.05 -1.24 14.85
CA ALA A 140 7.18 -0.14 15.80
C ALA A 140 8.65 0.11 16.20
N ARG A 141 9.40 -0.96 16.51
CA ARG A 141 10.83 -0.86 16.84
C ARG A 141 11.70 -0.38 15.68
N GLN A 142 11.37 -0.73 14.44
CA GLN A 142 12.11 -0.25 13.28
C GLN A 142 11.85 1.23 13.04
N VAL A 143 10.59 1.65 13.11
CA VAL A 143 10.19 3.05 12.99
C VAL A 143 10.84 3.90 14.09
N ASP A 144 10.89 3.43 15.34
CA ASP A 144 11.53 4.18 16.43
C ASP A 144 13.05 4.38 16.21
N LYS A 145 13.71 3.45 15.51
CA LYS A 145 15.14 3.56 15.17
C LYS A 145 15.38 4.56 14.04
N GLU A 146 14.45 4.63 13.09
CA GLU A 146 14.53 5.50 11.92
C GLU A 146 13.21 6.27 11.75
N PRO A 147 12.91 7.27 12.59
CA PRO A 147 11.58 7.93 12.60
C PRO A 147 11.19 8.57 11.27
N ASP A 148 12.17 8.99 10.47
CA ASP A 148 11.94 9.60 9.17
C ASP A 148 11.52 8.59 8.09
N SER A 149 11.75 7.28 8.33
CA SER A 149 11.46 6.19 7.39
C SER A 149 9.99 5.76 7.33
N ALA A 150 9.14 6.32 8.20
CA ALA A 150 7.72 5.97 8.28
C ALA A 150 6.83 7.17 7.95
N ASP A 151 5.85 6.94 7.08
CA ASP A 151 4.80 7.90 6.79
C ASP A 151 3.67 7.82 7.84
N GLY A 152 2.80 8.82 7.88
CA GLY A 152 1.76 8.91 8.89
C GLY A 152 0.77 7.75 8.86
N LEU A 153 0.56 7.12 7.69
CA LEU A 153 -0.21 5.89 7.56
C LEU A 153 0.33 4.76 8.45
N ILE A 154 1.65 4.53 8.41
CA ILE A 154 2.31 3.45 9.18
C ILE A 154 2.20 3.76 10.67
N LEU A 155 2.52 5.00 11.06
CA LEU A 155 2.42 5.47 12.44
C LEU A 155 0.99 5.32 12.98
N ARG A 156 -0.03 5.67 12.18
CA ARG A 156 -1.44 5.53 12.55
C ARG A 156 -1.81 4.07 12.80
N ASP A 157 -1.37 3.13 11.96
CA ASP A 157 -1.71 1.72 12.10
C ASP A 157 -1.00 1.09 13.31
N ILE A 158 0.25 1.48 13.60
CA ILE A 158 0.94 1.12 14.85
C ILE A 158 0.16 1.66 16.07
N GLY A 159 -0.26 2.94 16.02
CA GLY A 159 -1.07 3.54 17.08
C GLY A 159 -2.40 2.81 17.30
N ARG A 160 -3.07 2.39 16.22
CA ARG A 160 -4.30 1.57 16.27
C ARG A 160 -4.04 0.23 16.94
N PHE A 161 -2.95 -0.45 16.60
CA PHE A 161 -2.56 -1.69 17.25
C PHE A 161 -2.36 -1.50 18.77
N TYR A 162 -1.64 -0.46 19.21
CA TYR A 162 -1.44 -0.20 20.64
C TYR A 162 -2.73 0.17 21.37
N ARG A 163 -3.61 0.94 20.73
CA ARG A 163 -4.93 1.27 21.26
C ARG A 163 -5.76 0.01 21.47
N ASP A 164 -5.84 -0.85 20.46
CA ASP A 164 -6.58 -2.12 20.52
C ASP A 164 -5.96 -3.06 21.59
N SER A 165 -4.66 -2.92 21.86
CA SER A 165 -3.93 -3.61 22.93
C SER A 165 -4.01 -2.92 24.31
N GLN A 166 -4.87 -1.91 24.47
CA GLN A 166 -5.05 -1.11 25.70
C GLN A 166 -3.79 -0.37 26.20
N GLN A 167 -2.78 -0.19 25.34
CA GLN A 167 -1.55 0.56 25.62
C GLN A 167 -1.72 2.02 25.18
N VAL A 168 -2.53 2.76 25.96
CA VAL A 168 -2.99 4.11 25.60
C VAL A 168 -1.84 5.09 25.39
N GLN A 169 -0.79 5.04 26.22
CA GLN A 169 0.35 5.95 26.10
C GLN A 169 1.11 5.76 24.78
N SER A 170 1.40 4.50 24.41
CA SER A 170 2.03 4.18 23.12
C SER A 170 1.14 4.56 21.95
N ALA A 171 -0.17 4.31 22.05
CA ALA A 171 -1.12 4.71 21.01
C ALA A 171 -1.09 6.24 20.79
N HIS A 172 -1.13 7.01 21.87
CA HIS A 172 -1.04 8.47 21.80
C HIS A 172 0.26 8.94 21.14
N HIS A 173 1.39 8.35 21.54
CA HIS A 173 2.69 8.67 20.97
C HIS A 173 2.71 8.52 19.44
N TYR A 174 2.28 7.37 18.92
CA TYR A 174 2.27 7.14 17.46
C TYR A 174 1.25 8.00 16.72
N TYR A 175 0.08 8.27 17.30
CA TYR A 175 -0.88 9.19 16.70
C TYR A 175 -0.37 10.63 16.62
N GLN A 176 0.29 11.12 17.68
CA GLN A 176 0.89 12.45 17.68
C GLN A 176 1.98 12.59 16.61
N GLN A 177 2.81 11.55 16.45
CA GLN A 177 3.82 11.52 15.38
C GLN A 177 3.18 11.49 13.99
N ALA A 178 2.11 10.70 13.79
CA ALA A 178 1.38 10.67 12.54
C ALA A 178 0.82 12.07 12.19
N MET A 179 0.25 12.78 13.16
CA MET A 179 -0.28 14.14 12.97
C MET A 179 0.81 15.15 12.58
N LEU A 180 2.01 15.02 13.15
CA LEU A 180 3.15 15.85 12.79
C LEU A 180 3.65 15.52 11.37
N LYS A 181 3.78 14.24 11.03
CA LYS A 181 4.28 13.76 9.72
C LYS A 181 3.37 14.17 8.58
N GLU A 182 2.05 14.09 8.78
CA GLU A 182 1.03 14.47 7.80
C GLU A 182 0.77 16.00 7.76
N GLY A 183 1.49 16.79 8.55
CA GLY A 183 1.35 18.25 8.58
C GLY A 183 0.03 18.75 9.18
N ILE A 184 -0.76 17.88 9.83
CA ILE A 184 -2.00 18.24 10.53
C ILE A 184 -1.70 19.21 11.68
N THR A 185 -0.53 19.05 12.31
CA THR A 185 -0.02 19.96 13.34
C THR A 185 1.44 20.28 13.07
N HIS A 186 1.85 21.54 13.29
CA HIS A 186 3.25 21.96 13.16
C HIS A 186 4.11 21.64 14.41
N THR A 187 3.48 21.21 15.50
CA THR A 187 4.14 20.82 16.75
C THR A 187 3.42 19.62 17.37
N LEU A 188 4.14 18.79 18.14
CA LEU A 188 3.56 17.61 18.78
C LEU A 188 2.36 17.99 19.68
N PRO A 189 1.14 17.48 19.43
CA PRO A 189 -0.05 17.92 20.15
C PRO A 189 -0.06 17.38 21.59
N LYS A 190 -0.28 18.26 22.58
CA LYS A 190 -0.29 17.90 24.00
C LYS A 190 -1.51 17.08 24.43
N THR A 191 -2.59 17.10 23.65
CA THR A 191 -3.83 16.38 23.96
C THR A 191 -4.53 15.98 22.65
N ILE A 192 -4.91 14.70 22.51
CA ILE A 192 -5.59 14.17 21.32
C ILE A 192 -7.11 14.45 21.36
N LEU A 193 -7.65 14.88 22.51
CA LEU A 193 -9.08 15.08 22.75
C LEU A 193 -9.66 16.43 22.25
N ASN A 194 -8.84 17.39 21.83
CA ASN A 194 -9.30 18.77 21.57
C ASN A 194 -9.27 19.23 20.10
N THR A 195 -9.18 18.29 19.16
CA THR A 195 -9.27 18.59 17.72
C THR A 195 -10.64 18.16 17.20
N PRO A 196 -11.64 19.07 17.12
CA PRO A 196 -13.01 18.74 16.72
C PRO A 196 -13.14 18.14 15.30
N HIS A 197 -12.12 18.29 14.44
CA HIS A 197 -12.09 17.65 13.12
C HIS A 197 -11.79 16.14 13.15
N LEU A 198 -11.35 15.58 14.28
CA LEU A 198 -10.91 14.19 14.37
C LEU A 198 -12.03 13.20 14.70
N CYS A 199 -13.18 13.61 15.22
CA CYS A 199 -14.33 12.70 15.34
C CYS A 199 -14.89 12.33 13.95
N ALA A 200 -14.98 13.29 13.03
CA ALA A 200 -15.51 13.07 11.69
C ALA A 200 -14.60 12.23 10.78
N THR A 201 -13.27 12.40 10.85
CA THR A 201 -12.32 11.58 10.08
C THR A 201 -12.12 10.20 10.70
N THR A 202 -12.22 10.07 12.02
CA THR A 202 -12.24 8.74 12.66
C THR A 202 -13.54 8.00 12.32
N GLN A 203 -14.70 8.66 12.24
CA GLN A 203 -15.95 8.02 11.81
C GLN A 203 -16.03 7.72 10.30
N MET A 204 -15.42 8.53 9.42
CA MET A 204 -15.36 8.18 8.00
C MET A 204 -14.44 6.99 7.73
N ILE A 205 -13.37 6.77 8.50
CA ILE A 205 -12.41 5.66 8.29
C ILE A 205 -12.85 4.35 8.98
N ILE A 206 -13.95 4.33 9.73
CA ILE A 206 -14.48 3.12 10.39
C ILE A 206 -15.29 2.22 9.42
N GLY A 207 -15.61 2.71 8.21
CA GLY A 207 -16.44 2.00 7.23
C GLY A 207 -15.80 1.70 5.86
N TYR A 208 -14.48 1.80 5.71
CA TYR A 208 -13.85 1.49 4.42
C TYR A 208 -13.47 0.01 4.35
N HIS A 209 -14.43 -0.80 3.87
CA HIS A 209 -14.12 -1.77 2.83
C HIS A 209 -13.28 -1.07 1.75
N VAL A 210 -12.27 -1.77 1.23
CA VAL A 210 -11.57 -1.54 -0.06
C VAL A 210 -11.79 -0.14 -0.65
N VAL A 211 -10.73 0.67 -0.67
CA VAL A 211 -10.42 1.77 -1.61
C VAL A 211 -9.39 2.64 -0.89
N TYR A 212 -8.10 2.39 -1.13
CA TYR A 212 -7.06 3.40 -0.95
C TYR A 212 -6.53 3.75 -2.34
N VAL A 213 -7.33 4.59 -3.00
CA VAL A 213 -7.12 5.17 -4.31
C VAL A 213 -7.48 6.62 -4.10
N MET A 214 -6.69 7.51 -4.67
CA MET A 214 -6.68 8.95 -4.43
C MET A 214 -5.71 9.38 -3.32
N MET A 215 -4.42 9.30 -3.64
CA MET A 215 -3.55 10.48 -3.60
C MET A 215 -2.25 10.19 -4.34
N GLN A 216 -2.31 10.13 -5.68
CA GLN A 216 -1.15 10.50 -6.49
C GLN A 216 -1.22 12.01 -6.68
N VAL A 217 -0.29 12.72 -6.05
CA VAL A 217 0.04 14.10 -6.45
C VAL A 217 0.95 13.99 -7.68
N PRO A 218 0.57 14.46 -8.87
CA PRO A 218 1.51 14.61 -9.96
C PRO A 218 2.43 15.79 -9.64
N PHE A 219 3.70 15.48 -9.39
CA PHE A 219 4.76 16.48 -9.35
C PHE A 219 5.00 16.96 -10.80
N ILE A 220 4.27 17.99 -11.24
CA ILE A 220 4.63 18.76 -12.44
C ILE A 220 5.28 20.06 -12.02
N VAL A 221 6.56 20.16 -12.36
CA VAL A 221 7.36 21.38 -12.36
C VAL A 221 6.82 22.32 -13.45
N ASN A 222 6.41 23.54 -13.09
CA ASN A 222 6.60 24.71 -13.96
C ASN A 222 6.60 26.01 -13.14
N LYS A 223 7.78 26.51 -12.76
CA LYS A 223 7.98 27.94 -12.47
C LYS A 223 8.67 28.56 -13.67
N SER A 224 7.88 28.97 -14.65
CA SER A 224 8.30 29.94 -15.66
C SER A 224 7.39 31.16 -15.60
N GLY A 225 7.96 32.28 -15.16
CA GLY A 225 7.80 33.57 -15.80
C GLY A 225 6.53 34.39 -15.60
N VAL A 226 6.76 35.57 -15.01
CA VAL A 226 6.16 36.89 -15.34
C VAL A 226 4.85 37.27 -14.62
N LEU A 227 4.98 38.26 -13.74
CA LEU A 227 3.94 39.26 -13.46
C LEU A 227 4.49 40.64 -13.89
N PRO A 228 3.65 41.53 -14.48
CA PRO A 228 3.97 42.95 -14.59
C PRO A 228 3.94 43.65 -13.22
#